data_AF-A0AAD7IFE0-F1
#
_entry.id   AF-A0AAD7IFE0-F1
#
_cell.length_a   1.000
_cell.length_b   1.000
_cell.length_c   1.000
_cell.angle_alpha   90.00
_cell.angle_beta   90.00
_cell.angle_gamma   90.00
#
_symmetry.space_group_name_H-M   'P 1'
#
loop_
_entity.id
_entity.type
_entity.pdbx_description
1 polymer ?
#
loop_
_entity_poly.entity_id
_entity_poly.type
_entity_poly.pdbx_seq_one_letter_code
_entity_poly.pdbx_strand_id
1 'polypeptide(L)'
;MTSPQCPLDVFKRPGVAGENQFARHCFSAGIVWIGHLYKREADAELGHLASEGYIDTVQTTDSDIFLFRAPTVIYVPQKKTDGPNITIYTSEDLFTNPSISLTRGGMLLIALLCGGDYDEGITGCGLESAHAVAQGDLGDALLHEALCNTTLTNGFLEFVLSWKERLCLEFAEDPRGLLGRKCKAIAATIAQSPSFPDPAVIFAYVHPITSWSPGYSLPDHHSWGLARPNL
;
A
#
# COMPACT_ATOMS: atom_id res chain seq x y z
N MET A 1 -11.58 -34.99 37.13
CA MET A 1 -12.03 -34.15 35.99
C MET A 1 -11.00 -33.04 35.83
N THR A 2 -10.03 -33.25 34.95
CA THR A 2 -8.97 -32.30 34.61
C THR A 2 -9.34 -31.62 33.31
N SER A 3 -9.45 -30.29 33.34
CA SER A 3 -9.67 -29.45 32.14
C SER A 3 -8.48 -29.60 31.18
N PRO A 4 -8.70 -29.74 29.86
CA PRO A 4 -7.61 -29.73 28.91
C PRO A 4 -7.03 -28.31 28.83
N GLN A 5 -5.72 -28.19 29.04
CA GLN A 5 -4.96 -26.96 28.82
C GLN A 5 -4.93 -26.64 27.32
N CYS A 6 -5.29 -25.42 26.96
CA CYS A 6 -5.13 -24.88 25.61
C CYS A 6 -3.68 -24.39 25.45
N PRO A 7 -2.90 -24.86 24.46
CA PRO A 7 -1.52 -24.42 24.27
C PRO A 7 -1.50 -23.07 23.52
N LEU A 8 -1.41 -21.96 24.26
CA LEU A 8 -1.30 -20.60 23.70
C LEU A 8 0.12 -20.03 23.70
N ASP A 9 1.15 -20.85 23.89
CA ASP A 9 2.56 -20.40 23.93
C ASP A 9 3.21 -20.16 22.55
N VAL A 10 2.45 -20.01 21.47
CA VAL A 10 3.01 -19.93 20.09
C VAL A 10 3.35 -18.50 19.63
N PHE A 11 3.01 -17.45 20.39
CA PHE A 11 3.17 -16.06 19.92
C PHE A 11 4.24 -15.21 20.63
N LYS A 12 5.26 -15.82 21.24
CA LYS A 12 6.48 -15.08 21.61
C LYS A 12 7.50 -15.12 20.47
N ARG A 13 7.58 -14.07 19.65
CA ARG A 13 8.83 -13.78 18.92
C ARG A 13 9.85 -13.23 19.92
N PRO A 14 11.03 -13.85 20.10
CA PRO A 14 12.08 -13.27 20.92
C PRO A 14 12.70 -12.08 20.18
N GLY A 15 12.62 -10.87 20.75
CA GLY A 15 13.38 -9.73 20.23
C GLY A 15 12.72 -8.34 20.33
N VAL A 16 11.41 -8.24 20.55
CA VAL A 16 10.76 -6.94 20.77
C VAL A 16 10.79 -6.63 22.27
N ALA A 17 11.95 -6.21 22.76
CA ALA A 17 12.11 -5.70 24.11
C ALA A 17 11.57 -4.26 24.18
N GLY A 18 10.28 -4.14 24.46
CA GLY A 18 9.62 -2.87 24.75
C GLY A 18 8.18 -3.12 25.17
N GLU A 19 7.89 -3.06 26.46
CA GLU A 19 6.52 -3.01 26.96
C GLU A 19 5.79 -1.85 26.26
N ASN A 20 4.77 -2.14 25.46
CA ASN A 20 4.04 -1.12 24.74
C ASN A 20 3.17 -0.32 25.74
N GLN A 21 3.75 0.69 26.37
CA GLN A 21 3.09 1.57 27.36
C GLN A 21 1.81 2.20 26.81
N PHE A 22 1.75 2.44 25.50
CA PHE A 22 0.56 2.91 24.80
C PHE A 22 -0.56 1.89 24.89
N ALA A 23 -0.27 0.62 24.61
CA ALA A 23 -1.26 -0.45 24.71
C ALA A 23 -1.85 -0.59 26.12
N ARG A 24 -1.01 -0.46 27.14
CA ARG A 24 -1.44 -0.43 28.55
C ARG A 24 -2.31 0.79 28.88
N HIS A 25 -1.95 1.98 28.39
CA HIS A 25 -2.72 3.21 28.62
C HIS A 25 -4.10 3.13 27.96
N CYS A 26 -4.16 2.72 26.70
CA CYS A 26 -5.42 2.55 25.98
C CYS A 26 -6.33 1.56 26.70
N PHE A 27 -5.78 0.43 27.16
CA PHE A 27 -6.54 -0.55 27.96
C PHE A 27 -7.07 0.07 29.27
N SER A 28 -6.23 0.81 30.02
CA SER A 28 -6.68 1.49 31.24
C SER A 28 -7.73 2.57 31.00
N ALA A 29 -7.77 3.14 29.79
CA ALA A 29 -8.76 4.13 29.35
C ALA A 29 -10.05 3.49 28.82
N GLY A 30 -10.18 2.16 28.86
CA GLY A 30 -11.37 1.45 28.36
C GLY A 30 -11.45 1.38 26.83
N ILE A 31 -10.36 1.67 26.11
CA ILE A 31 -10.30 1.50 24.66
C ILE A 31 -10.29 0.01 24.35
N VAL A 32 -11.22 -0.42 23.49
CA VAL A 32 -11.38 -1.82 23.08
C VAL A 32 -10.19 -2.22 22.19
N TRP A 33 -9.56 -3.34 22.52
CA TRP A 33 -8.52 -3.95 21.70
C TRP A 33 -9.10 -5.13 20.95
N ILE A 34 -8.91 -5.14 19.63
CA ILE A 34 -9.17 -6.28 18.77
C ILE A 34 -7.81 -6.68 18.19
N GLY A 35 -7.33 -7.87 18.56
CA GLY A 35 -6.13 -8.44 17.97
C GLY A 35 -6.50 -9.19 16.71
N HIS A 36 -5.97 -8.75 15.56
CA HIS A 36 -6.16 -9.42 14.28
C HIS A 36 -4.81 -9.87 13.71
N LEU A 37 -4.71 -11.15 13.36
CA LEU A 37 -3.49 -11.69 12.75
C LEU A 37 -3.55 -11.47 11.25
N TYR A 38 -2.72 -10.56 10.75
CA TYR A 38 -2.54 -10.35 9.32
C TYR A 38 -1.72 -11.49 8.71
N LYS A 39 -1.93 -11.78 7.42
CA LYS A 39 -1.28 -12.91 6.74
C LYS A 39 0.09 -12.59 6.18
N ARG A 40 0.24 -11.40 5.58
CA ARG A 40 1.49 -10.97 4.95
C ARG A 40 1.86 -9.55 5.34
N GLU A 41 1.03 -8.58 5.00
CA GLU A 41 1.28 -7.17 5.23
C GLU A 41 0.17 -6.56 6.09
N ALA A 42 0.56 -5.80 7.11
CA ALA A 42 -0.39 -5.20 8.03
C ALA A 42 -1.18 -4.08 7.35
N ASP A 43 -0.53 -3.26 6.53
CA ASP A 43 -1.15 -2.14 5.81
C ASP A 43 -2.17 -2.61 4.76
N ALA A 44 -1.89 -3.70 4.05
CA ALA A 44 -2.88 -4.33 3.18
C ALA A 44 -4.15 -4.77 3.93
N GLU A 45 -3.98 -5.36 5.12
CA GLU A 45 -5.08 -5.80 5.97
C GLU A 45 -5.89 -4.60 6.50
N LEU A 46 -5.20 -3.58 7.01
CA LEU A 46 -5.81 -2.36 7.54
C LEU A 46 -6.51 -1.54 6.45
N GLY A 47 -5.90 -1.45 5.26
CA GLY A 47 -6.49 -0.82 4.09
C GLY A 47 -7.79 -1.53 3.67
N HIS A 48 -7.78 -2.87 3.65
CA HIS A 48 -8.99 -3.65 3.38
C HIS A 48 -10.07 -3.38 4.43
N LEU A 49 -9.74 -3.50 5.73
CA LEU A 49 -10.67 -3.24 6.83
C LEU A 49 -11.31 -1.85 6.75
N ALA A 50 -10.49 -0.83 6.47
CA ALA A 50 -10.97 0.54 6.36
C ALA A 50 -11.84 0.73 5.11
N SER A 51 -11.48 0.12 3.98
CA SER A 51 -12.24 0.22 2.73
C SER A 51 -13.61 -0.46 2.80
N GLU A 52 -13.74 -1.50 3.62
CA GLU A 52 -15.01 -2.23 3.86
C GLU A 52 -15.80 -1.65 5.06
N GLY A 53 -15.28 -0.61 5.73
CA GLY A 53 -15.97 0.08 6.83
C GLY A 53 -15.93 -0.64 8.17
N TYR A 54 -15.02 -1.61 8.37
CA TYR A 54 -14.80 -2.24 9.66
C TYR A 54 -14.06 -1.33 10.65
N ILE A 55 -13.25 -0.40 10.13
CA ILE A 55 -12.56 0.65 10.89
C ILE A 55 -12.69 1.99 10.17
N ASP A 56 -12.76 3.08 10.93
CA ASP A 56 -12.96 4.41 10.34
C ASP A 56 -11.67 5.02 9.75
N THR A 57 -10.53 4.74 10.39
CA THR A 57 -9.24 5.35 10.06
C THR A 57 -8.09 4.41 10.33
N VAL A 58 -7.04 4.48 9.52
CA VAL A 58 -5.77 3.77 9.77
C VAL A 58 -4.75 4.74 10.34
N GLN A 59 -4.09 4.36 11.43
CA GLN A 59 -2.93 5.09 11.94
C GLN A 59 -1.65 4.40 11.50
N THR A 60 -0.85 5.04 10.66
CA THR A 60 0.40 4.48 10.14
C THR A 60 1.41 5.57 9.82
N THR A 61 2.67 5.19 9.67
CA THR A 61 3.74 6.05 9.13
C THR A 61 3.93 5.85 7.63
N ASP A 62 3.30 4.84 7.06
CA ASP A 62 3.53 4.39 5.69
C ASP A 62 2.48 4.99 4.74
N SER A 63 2.87 5.18 3.48
CA SER A 63 2.07 5.93 2.48
C SER A 63 1.38 5.05 1.45
N ASP A 64 1.83 3.80 1.34
CA ASP A 64 1.24 2.73 0.54
C ASP A 64 -0.16 2.32 1.03
N ILE A 65 -0.53 2.65 2.27
CA ILE A 65 -1.86 2.42 2.82
C ILE A 65 -3.01 2.96 1.94
N PHE A 66 -2.76 4.03 1.18
CA PHE A 66 -3.72 4.57 0.20
C PHE A 66 -3.82 3.71 -1.08
N LEU A 67 -2.74 3.02 -1.47
CA LEU A 67 -2.80 1.98 -2.52
C LEU A 67 -3.68 0.81 -2.09
N PHE A 68 -3.69 0.52 -0.78
CA PHE A 68 -4.56 -0.47 -0.17
C PHE A 68 -5.97 0.05 0.17
N ARG A 69 -6.36 1.19 -0.42
CA ARG A 69 -7.72 1.73 -0.41
C ARG A 69 -8.20 2.27 0.94
N ALA A 70 -7.29 2.60 1.86
CA ALA A 70 -7.70 3.31 3.07
C ALA A 70 -8.28 4.71 2.70
N PRO A 71 -9.50 5.06 3.15
CA PRO A 71 -10.10 6.34 2.84
C PRO A 71 -9.50 7.48 3.66
N THR A 72 -9.15 7.21 4.91
CA THR A 72 -8.65 8.21 5.88
C THR A 72 -7.48 7.63 6.68
N VAL A 73 -6.39 8.38 6.72
CA VAL A 73 -5.14 7.99 7.39
C VAL A 73 -4.74 9.06 8.40
N ILE A 74 -4.42 8.60 9.60
CA ILE A 74 -3.82 9.39 10.66
C ILE A 74 -2.32 9.17 10.60
N TYR A 75 -1.58 10.15 10.09
CA TYR A 75 -0.13 10.12 10.05
C TYR A 75 0.45 10.56 11.39
N VAL A 76 1.26 9.67 11.99
CA VAL A 76 1.96 9.96 13.24
C VAL A 76 3.47 9.95 12.97
N PRO A 77 4.15 11.10 13.02
CA PRO A 77 5.57 11.17 12.74
C PRO A 77 6.39 10.35 13.75
N GLN A 78 7.43 9.65 13.27
CA GLN A 78 8.26 8.80 14.14
C GLN A 78 9.18 9.60 15.09
N LYS A 79 9.39 10.90 14.84
CA LYS A 79 10.27 11.74 15.65
C LYS A 79 9.47 12.58 16.64
N LYS A 80 9.83 12.47 17.93
CA LYS A 80 9.26 13.26 19.04
C LYS A 80 9.46 14.79 18.89
N THR A 81 10.32 15.23 17.97
CA THR A 81 10.62 16.65 17.73
C THR A 81 9.51 17.38 16.99
N ASP A 82 8.59 16.66 16.36
CA ASP A 82 7.63 17.25 15.40
C ASP A 82 6.34 17.76 16.08
N GLY A 83 6.34 17.82 17.42
CA GLY A 83 5.23 18.29 18.24
C GLY A 83 4.10 17.26 18.37
N PRO A 84 3.01 17.59 19.10
CA PRO A 84 1.86 16.70 19.29
C PRO A 84 0.90 16.71 18.08
N ASN A 85 1.32 17.27 16.94
CA ASN A 85 0.44 17.48 15.82
C ASN A 85 0.21 16.15 15.10
N ILE A 86 -1.06 15.78 15.02
CA ILE A 86 -1.55 14.67 14.22
C ILE A 86 -1.94 15.24 12.86
N THR A 87 -1.42 14.65 11.78
CA THR A 87 -1.84 15.02 10.44
C THR A 87 -2.81 13.97 9.92
N ILE A 88 -3.93 14.41 9.37
CA ILE A 88 -4.92 13.52 8.75
C ILE A 88 -4.85 13.75 7.25
N TYR A 89 -4.80 12.66 6.51
CA TYR A 89 -4.85 12.64 5.05
C TYR A 89 -6.05 11.81 4.61
N THR A 90 -6.76 12.28 3.58
CA THR A 90 -7.83 11.50 2.95
C THR A 90 -7.47 11.18 1.50
N SER A 91 -7.95 10.05 1.00
CA SER A 91 -7.77 9.69 -0.41
C SER A 91 -8.48 10.70 -1.34
N GLU A 92 -9.57 11.31 -0.88
CA GLU A 92 -10.26 12.39 -1.59
C GLU A 92 -9.38 13.64 -1.71
N ASP A 93 -8.67 14.06 -0.65
CA ASP A 93 -7.76 15.20 -0.71
C ASP A 93 -6.58 14.94 -1.66
N LEU A 94 -6.03 13.72 -1.66
CA LEU A 94 -4.96 13.34 -2.58
C LEU A 94 -5.41 13.45 -4.04
N PHE A 95 -6.65 13.04 -4.32
CA PHE A 95 -7.23 13.06 -5.66
C PHE A 95 -7.66 14.47 -6.11
N THR A 96 -8.35 15.21 -5.24
CA THR A 96 -9.02 16.47 -5.60
C THR A 96 -8.14 17.69 -5.46
N ASN A 97 -7.07 17.64 -4.66
CA ASN A 97 -6.16 18.77 -4.50
C ASN A 97 -5.35 18.97 -5.80
N PRO A 98 -5.49 20.11 -6.51
CA PRO A 98 -4.81 20.34 -7.77
C PRO A 98 -3.28 20.24 -7.71
N SER A 99 -2.67 20.54 -6.55
CA SER A 99 -1.21 20.42 -6.39
C SER A 99 -0.73 18.98 -6.21
N ILE A 100 -1.64 18.04 -5.91
CA ILE A 100 -1.34 16.62 -5.71
C ILE A 100 -1.89 15.82 -6.90
N SER A 101 -3.18 15.92 -7.18
CA SER A 101 -3.90 15.31 -8.30
C SER A 101 -3.52 13.84 -8.51
N LEU A 102 -3.58 13.05 -7.44
CA LEU A 102 -3.04 11.68 -7.42
C LEU A 102 -4.13 10.65 -7.20
N THR A 103 -4.36 9.81 -8.22
CA THR A 103 -5.28 8.68 -8.17
C THR A 103 -4.61 7.46 -7.53
N ARG A 104 -5.39 6.40 -7.25
CA ARG A 104 -4.83 5.10 -6.86
C ARG A 104 -3.89 4.53 -7.94
N GLY A 105 -4.23 4.68 -9.21
CA GLY A 105 -3.37 4.26 -10.31
C GLY A 105 -2.10 5.10 -10.41
N GLY A 106 -2.20 6.41 -10.19
CA GLY A 106 -1.06 7.31 -10.12
C GLY A 106 -0.10 6.95 -8.98
N MET A 107 -0.62 6.66 -7.78
CA MET A 107 0.19 6.16 -6.67
C MET A 107 0.88 4.83 -7.03
N LEU A 108 0.19 3.93 -7.73
CA LEU A 108 0.76 2.64 -8.15
C LEU A 108 1.94 2.88 -9.09
N LEU A 109 1.79 3.81 -10.03
CA LEU A 109 2.86 4.20 -10.94
C LEU A 109 4.06 4.79 -10.19
N ILE A 110 3.83 5.63 -9.19
CA ILE A 110 4.90 6.17 -8.35
C ILE A 110 5.64 5.05 -7.62
N ALA A 111 4.93 4.11 -7.00
CA ALA A 111 5.53 2.99 -6.27
C ALA A 111 6.40 2.11 -7.21
N LEU A 112 5.95 1.86 -8.43
CA LEU A 112 6.72 1.12 -9.44
C LEU A 112 7.95 1.92 -9.92
N LEU A 113 7.85 3.23 -10.08
CA LEU A 113 8.92 4.05 -10.63
C LEU A 113 9.99 4.43 -9.61
N CYS A 114 9.59 4.81 -8.40
CA CYS A 114 10.49 5.24 -7.33
C CYS A 114 10.98 4.10 -6.45
N GLY A 115 10.31 2.95 -6.53
CA GLY A 115 10.50 1.85 -5.61
C GLY A 115 9.62 1.99 -4.37
N GLY A 116 9.37 0.85 -3.74
CA GLY A 116 8.61 0.70 -2.50
C GLY A 116 8.96 -0.64 -1.85
N ASP A 117 8.08 -1.18 -1.02
CA ASP A 117 8.39 -2.41 -0.26
C ASP A 117 8.53 -3.67 -1.12
N TYR A 118 8.07 -3.60 -2.38
CA TYR A 118 8.00 -4.73 -3.29
C TYR A 118 9.03 -4.72 -4.42
N ASP A 119 9.63 -3.57 -4.72
CA ASP A 119 10.61 -3.40 -5.81
C ASP A 119 11.44 -2.14 -5.59
N GLU A 120 12.69 -2.14 -6.09
CA GLU A 120 13.60 -0.99 -5.98
C GLU A 120 13.27 0.14 -6.97
N GLY A 121 12.39 -0.13 -7.95
CA GLY A 121 11.97 0.81 -8.97
C GLY A 121 13.00 1.07 -10.06
N ILE A 122 12.89 2.24 -10.70
CA ILE A 122 13.73 2.62 -11.83
C ILE A 122 14.85 3.55 -11.38
N THR A 123 16.09 3.10 -11.55
CA THR A 123 17.28 3.90 -11.25
C THR A 123 17.24 5.26 -11.96
N GLY A 124 17.33 6.33 -11.17
CA GLY A 124 17.30 7.71 -11.66
C GLY A 124 15.90 8.29 -11.85
N CYS A 125 14.82 7.53 -11.59
CA CYS A 125 13.46 8.04 -11.57
C CYS A 125 13.08 8.48 -10.15
N GLY A 126 13.26 9.77 -9.87
CA GLY A 126 12.84 10.36 -8.59
C GLY A 126 11.35 10.72 -8.54
N LEU A 127 10.87 11.02 -7.34
CA LEU A 127 9.46 11.34 -7.06
C LEU A 127 8.89 12.43 -7.97
N GLU A 128 9.65 13.48 -8.27
CA GLU A 128 9.18 14.58 -9.14
C GLU A 128 8.81 14.07 -10.54
N SER A 129 9.67 13.26 -11.16
CA SER A 129 9.41 12.75 -12.51
C SER A 129 8.36 11.64 -12.51
N ALA A 130 8.33 10.81 -11.48
CA ALA A 130 7.30 9.79 -11.31
C ALA A 130 5.91 10.42 -11.09
N HIS A 131 5.82 11.42 -10.22
CA HIS A 131 4.58 12.16 -9.94
C HIS A 131 4.07 12.89 -11.18
N ALA A 132 4.95 13.55 -11.93
CA ALA A 132 4.59 14.21 -13.19
C ALA A 132 3.91 13.24 -14.18
N VAL A 133 4.47 12.05 -14.40
CA VAL A 133 3.87 11.05 -15.29
C VAL A 133 2.63 10.38 -14.66
N ALA A 134 2.57 10.29 -13.34
CA ALA A 134 1.41 9.77 -12.59
C ALA A 134 0.16 10.65 -12.68
N GLN A 135 0.30 11.92 -13.07
CA GLN A 135 -0.84 12.79 -13.41
C GLN A 135 -1.47 12.44 -14.77
N GLY A 136 -0.82 11.60 -15.57
CA GLY A 136 -1.38 11.05 -16.80
C GLY A 136 -2.29 9.84 -16.57
N ASP A 137 -2.70 9.19 -17.66
CA ASP A 137 -3.62 8.04 -17.65
C ASP A 137 -2.92 6.68 -17.39
N LEU A 138 -1.59 6.64 -17.44
CA LEU A 138 -0.86 5.36 -17.46
C LEU A 138 -1.02 4.57 -16.16
N GLY A 139 -1.05 5.26 -15.02
CA GLY A 139 -1.26 4.62 -13.73
C GLY A 139 -2.65 3.98 -13.63
N ASP A 140 -3.69 4.72 -14.02
CA ASP A 140 -5.08 4.25 -13.98
C ASP A 140 -5.33 3.12 -14.99
N ALA A 141 -4.76 3.22 -16.18
CA ALA A 141 -4.84 2.15 -17.19
C ALA A 141 -4.21 0.85 -16.66
N LEU A 142 -3.05 0.92 -16.01
CA LEU A 142 -2.39 -0.25 -15.42
C LEU A 142 -3.20 -0.84 -14.27
N LEU A 143 -3.68 0.02 -13.36
CA LEU A 143 -4.51 -0.41 -12.24
C LEU A 143 -5.80 -1.09 -12.73
N HIS A 144 -6.51 -0.49 -13.69
CA HIS A 144 -7.72 -1.06 -14.24
C HIS A 144 -7.47 -2.43 -14.85
N GLU A 145 -6.44 -2.56 -15.69
CA GLU A 145 -6.12 -3.84 -16.33
C GLU A 145 -5.72 -4.90 -15.28
N ALA A 146 -4.92 -4.52 -14.29
CA ALA A 146 -4.55 -5.41 -13.20
C ALA A 146 -5.76 -5.83 -12.36
N LEU A 147 -6.73 -4.94 -12.09
CA LEU A 147 -7.95 -5.30 -11.37
C LEU A 147 -8.82 -6.30 -12.16
N CYS A 148 -8.84 -6.20 -13.48
CA CYS A 148 -9.54 -7.13 -14.36
C CYS A 148 -8.84 -8.50 -14.50
N ASN A 149 -7.58 -8.62 -14.08
CA ASN A 149 -6.78 -9.84 -14.20
C ASN A 149 -6.29 -10.30 -12.81
N THR A 150 -6.82 -11.42 -12.31
CA THR A 150 -6.36 -11.99 -11.02
C THR A 150 -5.22 -13.01 -11.19
N THR A 151 -4.80 -13.29 -12.43
CA THR A 151 -3.71 -14.23 -12.77
C THR A 151 -2.92 -13.69 -13.97
N LEU A 152 -1.71 -14.23 -14.16
CA LEU A 152 -0.85 -13.87 -15.30
C LEU A 152 -1.37 -14.52 -16.58
N THR A 153 -2.22 -13.80 -17.31
CA THR A 153 -2.70 -14.19 -18.64
C THR A 153 -1.77 -13.64 -19.73
N ASN A 154 -1.75 -14.29 -20.90
CA ASN A 154 -0.99 -13.75 -22.05
C ASN A 154 -1.48 -12.35 -22.44
N GLY A 155 -2.79 -12.10 -22.36
CA GLY A 155 -3.36 -10.77 -22.65
C GLY A 155 -2.86 -9.69 -21.68
N PHE A 156 -2.77 -10.02 -20.38
CA PHE A 156 -2.20 -9.10 -19.39
C PHE A 156 -0.72 -8.80 -19.68
N LEU A 157 0.06 -9.82 -20.02
CA LEU A 157 1.49 -9.65 -20.34
C LEU A 157 1.69 -8.80 -21.61
N GLU A 158 0.88 -9.02 -22.65
CA GLU A 158 0.88 -8.19 -23.87
C GLU A 158 0.50 -6.74 -23.57
N PHE A 159 -0.50 -6.52 -22.72
CA PHE A 159 -0.86 -5.18 -22.26
C PHE A 159 0.30 -4.51 -21.53
N VAL A 160 0.95 -5.21 -20.59
CA VAL A 160 2.08 -4.67 -19.82
C VAL A 160 3.23 -4.27 -20.73
N LEU A 161 3.53 -5.06 -21.77
CA LEU A 161 4.53 -4.73 -22.77
C LEU A 161 4.18 -3.43 -23.52
N SER A 162 2.95 -3.33 -24.04
CA SER A 162 2.50 -2.11 -24.73
C SER A 162 2.43 -0.90 -23.79
N TRP A 163 2.02 -1.11 -22.54
CA TRP A 163 2.00 -0.08 -21.50
C TRP A 163 3.40 0.46 -21.22
N LYS A 164 4.40 -0.42 -21.13
CA LYS A 164 5.81 -0.03 -20.93
C LYS A 164 6.34 0.81 -22.09
N GLU A 165 5.99 0.47 -23.33
CA GLU A 165 6.37 1.27 -24.50
C GLU A 165 5.79 2.70 -24.42
N ARG A 166 4.52 2.83 -24.02
CA ARG A 166 3.89 4.15 -23.81
C ARG A 166 4.59 4.92 -22.69
N LEU A 167 4.89 4.27 -21.57
CA LEU A 167 5.64 4.89 -20.48
C LEU A 167 7.01 5.39 -20.93
N CYS A 168 7.76 4.58 -21.69
CA CYS A 168 9.03 4.99 -22.27
C CYS A 168 8.87 6.24 -23.15
N LEU A 169 7.80 6.31 -23.94
CA LEU A 169 7.53 7.47 -24.81
C LEU A 169 7.28 8.75 -24.00
N GLU A 170 6.54 8.66 -22.87
CA GLU A 170 6.34 9.80 -21.98
C GLU A 170 7.67 10.37 -21.49
N PHE A 171 8.58 9.51 -21.01
CA PHE A 171 9.89 9.97 -20.59
C PHE A 171 10.78 10.43 -21.74
N ALA A 172 10.72 9.79 -22.91
CA ALA A 172 11.62 10.08 -24.02
C ALA A 172 11.28 11.40 -24.72
N GLU A 173 9.98 11.63 -24.97
CA GLU A 173 9.50 12.68 -25.86
C GLU A 173 8.55 13.67 -25.20
N ASP A 174 8.01 13.35 -24.01
CA ASP A 174 7.05 14.18 -23.26
C ASP A 174 5.90 14.71 -24.14
N PRO A 175 5.19 13.83 -24.88
CA PRO A 175 4.23 14.24 -25.90
C PRO A 175 3.04 15.02 -25.31
N ARG A 176 2.76 14.83 -24.02
CA ARG A 176 1.68 15.49 -23.28
C ARG A 176 2.16 16.68 -22.44
N GLY A 177 3.47 16.94 -22.38
CA GLY A 177 4.04 18.01 -21.57
C GLY A 177 3.89 17.78 -20.07
N LEU A 178 3.76 16.53 -19.62
CA LEU A 178 3.60 16.18 -18.21
C LEU A 178 4.90 16.44 -17.43
N LEU A 179 6.04 16.10 -18.04
CA LEU A 179 7.36 16.26 -17.41
C LEU A 179 7.91 17.68 -17.58
N GLY A 180 7.43 18.43 -18.58
CA GLY A 180 7.97 19.72 -19.02
C GLY A 180 9.37 19.61 -19.65
N ARG A 181 9.91 18.40 -19.79
CA ARG A 181 11.23 18.11 -20.37
C ARG A 181 11.35 16.65 -20.80
N LYS A 182 12.26 16.40 -21.74
CA LYS A 182 12.63 15.05 -22.16
C LYS A 182 13.62 14.42 -21.19
N CYS A 183 13.26 13.28 -20.62
CA CYS A 183 14.02 12.51 -19.65
C CYS A 183 14.56 11.21 -20.29
N LYS A 184 15.33 11.35 -21.38
CA LYS A 184 15.81 10.23 -22.21
C LYS A 184 16.63 9.18 -21.46
N ALA A 185 17.35 9.58 -20.42
CA ALA A 185 18.10 8.64 -19.57
C ALA A 185 17.16 7.69 -18.82
N ILE A 186 16.07 8.20 -18.24
CA ILE A 186 15.06 7.39 -17.55
C ILE A 186 14.38 6.46 -18.56
N ALA A 187 13.98 6.99 -19.73
CA ALA A 187 13.38 6.18 -20.79
C ALA A 187 14.30 5.02 -21.22
N ALA A 188 15.60 5.27 -21.35
CA ALA A 188 16.58 4.23 -21.68
C ALA A 188 16.68 3.17 -20.57
N THR A 189 16.71 3.58 -19.30
CA THR A 189 16.71 2.64 -18.16
C THR A 189 15.47 1.75 -18.16
N ILE A 190 14.28 2.32 -18.37
CA ILE A 190 13.02 1.56 -18.46
C ILE A 190 13.08 0.56 -19.62
N ALA A 191 13.47 1.01 -20.82
CA ALA A 191 13.54 0.17 -22.00
C ALA A 191 14.53 -0.99 -21.85
N GLN A 192 15.66 -0.76 -21.17
CA GLN A 192 16.70 -1.76 -20.95
C GLN A 192 16.43 -2.69 -19.77
N SER A 193 15.48 -2.37 -18.89
CA SER A 193 15.12 -3.21 -17.75
C SER A 193 14.14 -4.30 -18.18
N PRO A 194 14.55 -5.57 -18.39
CA PRO A 194 13.67 -6.59 -18.95
C PRO A 194 12.55 -7.00 -17.98
N SER A 195 12.79 -6.91 -16.67
CA SER A 195 11.84 -7.30 -15.63
C SER A 195 10.83 -6.20 -15.30
N PHE A 196 11.04 -4.96 -15.74
CA PHE A 196 10.16 -3.85 -15.40
C PHE A 196 8.99 -3.67 -16.39
N PRO A 197 7.76 -3.39 -15.91
CA PRO A 197 7.33 -3.61 -14.53
C PRO A 197 7.14 -5.11 -14.27
N ASP A 198 7.47 -5.58 -13.06
CA ASP A 198 7.24 -6.98 -12.71
C ASP A 198 5.73 -7.19 -12.46
N PRO A 199 5.04 -8.07 -13.22
CA PRO A 199 3.64 -8.38 -13.01
C PRO A 199 3.29 -8.84 -11.59
N ALA A 200 4.21 -9.53 -10.91
CA ALA A 200 4.02 -9.98 -9.53
C ALA A 200 4.01 -8.80 -8.55
N VAL A 201 4.83 -7.78 -8.79
CA VAL A 201 4.87 -6.53 -7.99
C VAL A 201 3.58 -5.75 -8.20
N ILE A 202 3.10 -5.63 -9.44
CA ILE A 202 1.80 -5.00 -9.74
C ILE A 202 0.69 -5.69 -8.95
N PHE A 203 0.62 -7.02 -9.00
CA PHE A 203 -0.39 -7.77 -8.27
C PHE A 203 -0.24 -7.71 -6.75
N ALA A 204 0.97 -7.55 -6.21
CA ALA A 204 1.15 -7.38 -4.77
C ALA A 204 0.44 -6.13 -4.24
N TYR A 205 0.47 -5.02 -4.98
CA TYR A 205 -0.27 -3.80 -4.64
C TYR A 205 -1.76 -3.87 -4.98
N VAL A 206 -2.12 -4.48 -6.11
CA VAL A 206 -3.49 -4.44 -6.63
C VAL A 206 -4.39 -5.50 -5.97
N HIS A 207 -3.84 -6.69 -5.75
CA HIS A 207 -4.50 -7.87 -5.15
C HIS A 207 -3.71 -8.36 -3.93
N PRO A 208 -3.50 -7.52 -2.90
CA PRO A 208 -2.71 -7.92 -1.75
C PRO A 208 -3.37 -9.10 -1.03
N ILE A 209 -2.53 -9.97 -0.47
CA ILE A 209 -3.01 -11.11 0.31
C ILE A 209 -3.45 -10.61 1.69
N THR A 210 -4.73 -10.76 1.98
CA THR A 210 -5.37 -10.42 3.26
C THR A 210 -6.11 -11.62 3.82
N SER A 211 -6.69 -11.49 5.02
CA SER A 211 -7.56 -12.55 5.57
C SER A 211 -8.85 -12.77 4.77
N TRP A 212 -9.19 -11.90 3.83
CA TRP A 212 -10.33 -12.05 2.91
C TRP A 212 -9.94 -12.64 1.55
N SER A 213 -8.65 -12.92 1.31
CA SER A 213 -8.23 -13.55 0.06
C SER A 213 -8.74 -15.00 -0.05
N PRO A 214 -8.98 -15.51 -1.28
CA PRO A 214 -9.39 -16.90 -1.49
C PRO A 214 -8.42 -17.90 -0.85
N GLY A 215 -8.97 -18.93 -0.20
CA GLY A 215 -8.18 -19.97 0.47
C GLY A 215 -7.90 -19.71 1.96
N TYR A 216 -8.31 -18.56 2.50
CA TYR A 216 -8.29 -18.30 3.93
C TYR A 216 -9.68 -18.40 4.54
N SER A 217 -9.75 -18.82 5.81
CA SER A 217 -10.97 -18.69 6.60
C SER A 217 -11.17 -17.22 6.96
N LEU A 218 -12.34 -16.69 6.62
CA LEU A 218 -12.71 -15.33 6.98
C LEU A 218 -12.55 -15.12 8.48
N PRO A 219 -12.01 -13.97 8.91
CA PRO A 219 -11.91 -13.68 10.32
C PRO A 219 -13.31 -13.55 10.92
N ASP A 220 -13.51 -14.14 12.10
CA ASP A 220 -14.73 -14.00 12.86
C ASP A 220 -14.79 -12.60 13.47
N HIS A 221 -15.23 -11.64 12.67
CA HIS A 221 -15.37 -10.25 13.08
C HIS A 221 -16.53 -10.03 14.07
N HIS A 222 -17.45 -10.99 14.20
CA HIS A 222 -18.48 -10.95 15.25
C HIS A 222 -17.90 -11.24 16.64
N SER A 223 -16.78 -11.97 16.69
CA SER A 223 -16.00 -12.19 17.92
C SER A 223 -15.05 -11.05 18.26
N TRP A 224 -14.94 -10.02 17.42
CA TRP A 224 -14.15 -8.82 17.69
C TRP A 224 -14.82 -8.00 18.79
N GLY A 225 -14.65 -8.47 20.03
CA GLY A 225 -15.00 -7.79 21.26
C GLY A 225 -13.75 -7.41 22.04
N LEU A 226 -13.95 -7.04 23.31
CA LEU A 226 -12.87 -6.72 24.25
C LEU A 226 -11.89 -7.89 24.38
N ALA A 227 -10.75 -7.83 23.69
CA ALA A 227 -9.63 -8.73 23.93
C ALA A 227 -8.64 -8.06 24.90
N ARG A 228 -8.12 -8.83 25.87
CA ARG A 228 -6.95 -8.38 26.63
C ARG A 228 -5.74 -8.47 25.71
N PRO A 229 -4.88 -7.44 25.63
CA PRO A 229 -3.60 -7.62 24.97
C PRO A 229 -2.85 -8.77 25.64
N ASN A 230 -2.32 -9.70 24.86
CA ASN A 230 -1.35 -10.67 25.36
C ASN A 230 -0.06 -9.90 25.67
N LEU A 231 0.04 -9.44 26.92
CA LEU A 231 1.22 -8.80 27.50
C LEU A 231 2.25 -9.84 27.92
#